data_AF-A0A2V6TB20-F1
#
_entry.id   AF-A0A2V6TB20-F1
#
_cell.length_a   1.000
_cell.length_b   1.000
_cell.length_c   1.000
_cell.angle_alpha   90.00
_cell.angle_beta   90.00
_cell.angle_gamma   90.00
#
_symmetry.space_group_name_H-M   'P 1'
#
loop_
_entity.id
_entity.type
_entity.pdbx_description
1 polymer ?
#
loop_
_entity_poly.entity_id
_entity_poly.type
_entity_poly.pdbx_seq_one_letter_code
_entity_poly.pdbx_strand_id
1 'polypeptide(L)'
;RLAPGGTIIVMECGLQWPTTRRGDRYVFQFGALGGATADEMMHGGDRVEAYLRNHRSPRRRWEPPPTDGTSPEAEWGFAPALREDVEGFARRHGYRVRRVVFEQPEAMSPLVADLYRWWHARLGAADNRLVVDSFILMEPYWTIRTRSVPFWMVFNTEGSWRALEEYLDGAPPFDELLITLFSHGVDSIGVVPIREWRRLFSRARTRGDFIGVDEAAYPRDFGVFVRYHFDFLRKISARHPSPPALTIDELNEFLRQTRGRYRVAWED
;
A
#
# COMPACT_ATOMS: atom_id res chain seq x y z
N ARG A 1 22.85 -16.43 -6.15
CA ARG A 1 23.09 -16.11 -7.58
C ARG A 1 21.83 -16.49 -8.35
N LEU A 2 21.32 -15.63 -9.24
CA LEU A 2 20.16 -15.97 -10.07
C LEU A 2 20.53 -17.09 -11.05
N ALA A 3 19.54 -17.86 -11.51
CA ALA A 3 19.73 -18.80 -12.62
C ALA A 3 20.23 -18.03 -13.88
N PRO A 4 21.04 -18.66 -14.75
CA PRO A 4 21.40 -18.07 -16.03
C PRO A 4 20.15 -17.60 -16.81
N GLY A 5 20.14 -16.38 -17.33
CA GLY A 5 18.97 -15.81 -18.00
C GLY A 5 17.80 -15.44 -17.07
N GLY A 6 18.02 -15.45 -15.76
CA GLY A 6 17.05 -15.03 -14.75
C GLY A 6 16.59 -13.57 -14.96
N THR A 7 15.40 -13.26 -14.43
CA THR A 7 14.79 -11.93 -14.53
C THR A 7 14.93 -11.18 -13.22
N ILE A 8 15.41 -9.95 -13.29
CA ILE A 8 15.38 -8.96 -12.20
C ILE A 8 14.11 -8.15 -12.37
N ILE A 9 13.23 -8.18 -11.37
CA ILE A 9 12.01 -7.36 -11.34
C ILE A 9 12.33 -6.08 -10.57
N VAL A 10 12.10 -4.93 -11.19
CA VAL A 10 12.33 -3.60 -10.61
C VAL A 10 10.98 -2.93 -10.39
N MET A 11 10.68 -2.61 -9.13
CA MET A 11 9.46 -1.90 -8.75
C MET A 11 9.72 -0.40 -8.80
N GLU A 12 9.02 0.32 -9.69
CA GLU A 12 9.24 1.72 -9.98
C GLU A 12 8.01 2.55 -9.61
N CYS A 13 8.00 3.04 -8.37
CA CYS A 13 7.02 4.02 -7.94
C CYS A 13 7.40 5.40 -8.50
N GLY A 14 6.51 5.97 -9.30
CA GLY A 14 6.67 7.27 -9.95
C GLY A 14 6.44 8.46 -9.03
N LEU A 15 6.07 8.24 -7.75
CA LEU A 15 5.74 9.30 -6.81
C LEU A 15 6.87 10.32 -6.71
N GLN A 16 6.57 11.57 -7.02
CA GLN A 16 7.47 12.70 -6.91
C GLN A 16 7.07 13.60 -5.75
N TRP A 17 8.04 14.34 -5.23
CA TRP A 17 7.81 15.31 -4.18
C TRP A 17 8.62 16.60 -4.41
N PRO A 18 8.12 17.78 -4.01
CA PRO A 18 8.88 19.02 -4.02
C PRO A 18 10.09 18.94 -3.08
N THR A 19 11.28 19.28 -3.59
CA THR A 19 12.52 19.21 -2.82
C THR A 19 13.36 20.49 -2.94
N THR A 20 14.27 20.65 -1.99
CA THR A 20 15.32 21.67 -2.04
C THR A 20 16.68 21.00 -2.24
N ARG A 21 17.41 21.38 -3.29
CA ARG A 21 18.79 20.93 -3.48
C ARG A 21 19.72 21.56 -2.44
N ARG A 22 20.51 20.72 -1.78
CA ARG A 22 21.54 21.12 -0.78
C ARG A 22 22.96 20.84 -1.26
N GLY A 23 23.11 20.12 -2.37
CA GLY A 23 24.37 19.86 -3.06
C GLY A 23 24.14 18.91 -4.23
N ASP A 24 25.21 18.43 -4.85
CA ASP A 24 25.12 17.58 -6.05
C ASP A 24 24.32 16.29 -5.81
N ARG A 25 24.47 15.70 -4.61
CA ARG A 25 23.86 14.42 -4.22
C ARG A 25 22.94 14.53 -2.99
N TYR A 26 22.61 15.75 -2.58
CA TYR A 26 21.81 15.99 -1.37
C TYR A 26 20.59 16.82 -1.73
N VAL A 27 19.41 16.26 -1.46
CA VAL A 27 18.13 16.94 -1.55
C VAL A 27 17.43 16.84 -0.20
N PHE A 28 16.65 17.86 0.14
CA PHE A 28 15.82 17.89 1.34
C PHE A 28 14.36 17.88 0.93
N GLN A 29 13.58 17.00 1.56
CA GLN A 29 12.14 16.88 1.38
C GLN A 29 11.45 17.35 2.68
N PHE A 30 10.46 18.25 2.55
CA PHE A 30 9.56 18.61 3.64
C PHE A 30 8.21 17.91 3.47
N GLY A 31 7.74 17.23 4.51
CA GLY A 31 6.55 16.39 4.44
C GLY A 31 6.81 15.04 3.76
N ALA A 32 5.76 14.24 3.63
CA ALA A 32 5.80 12.92 3.00
C ALA A 32 4.38 12.54 2.55
N LEU A 33 4.28 11.45 1.80
CA LEU A 33 2.99 10.86 1.46
C LEU A 33 2.17 10.57 2.74
N GLY A 34 0.91 11.00 2.73
CA GLY A 34 -0.01 10.85 3.85
C GLY A 34 -1.36 11.46 3.51
N GLY A 35 -2.10 11.94 4.51
CA GLY A 35 -3.43 12.51 4.26
C GLY A 35 -3.43 13.98 3.81
N ALA A 36 -2.33 14.71 4.00
CA ALA A 36 -2.11 16.01 3.39
C ALA A 36 -1.33 15.84 2.07
N THR A 37 -1.76 16.57 1.05
CA THR A 37 -1.11 16.62 -0.27
C THR A 37 0.21 17.40 -0.20
N ALA A 38 1.08 17.20 -1.20
CA ALA A 38 2.29 18.00 -1.33
C ALA A 38 1.99 19.51 -1.40
N ASP A 39 0.92 19.89 -2.10
CA ASP A 39 0.49 21.29 -2.19
C ASP A 39 0.08 21.85 -0.81
N GLU A 40 -0.73 21.10 -0.05
CA GLU A 40 -1.11 21.48 1.32
C GLU A 40 0.11 21.61 2.24
N MET A 41 1.09 20.71 2.14
CA MET A 41 2.32 20.80 2.91
C MET A 41 3.13 22.06 2.57
N MET A 42 3.16 22.45 1.28
CA MET A 42 3.97 23.57 0.79
C MET A 42 3.30 24.92 1.00
N HIS A 43 2.00 25.01 0.75
CA HIS A 43 1.28 26.27 0.66
C HIS A 43 0.23 26.46 1.77
N GLY A 44 -0.12 25.39 2.48
CA GLY A 44 -1.21 25.38 3.45
C GLY A 44 -2.57 25.15 2.80
N GLY A 45 -3.63 25.59 3.45
CA GLY A 45 -5.02 25.43 2.99
C GLY A 45 -5.96 25.19 4.16
N ASP A 46 -7.26 25.12 3.88
CA ASP A 46 -8.30 25.04 4.92
C ASP A 46 -8.11 23.83 5.85
N ARG A 47 -7.72 22.67 5.29
CA ARG A 47 -7.45 21.44 6.07
C ARG A 47 -6.23 21.58 6.97
N VAL A 48 -5.17 22.24 6.50
CA VAL A 48 -3.95 22.54 7.27
C VAL A 48 -4.25 23.51 8.40
N GLU A 49 -4.95 24.60 8.10
CA GLU A 49 -5.32 25.57 9.10
C GLU A 49 -6.23 24.95 10.17
N ALA A 50 -7.22 24.15 9.76
CA ALA A 50 -8.09 23.44 10.69
C ALA A 50 -7.29 22.49 11.60
N TYR A 51 -6.35 21.73 11.03
CA TYR A 51 -5.47 20.86 11.80
C TYR A 51 -4.64 21.64 12.82
N LEU A 52 -3.97 22.72 12.41
CA LEU A 52 -3.14 23.54 13.30
C LEU A 52 -3.97 24.20 14.40
N ARG A 53 -5.14 24.73 14.06
CA ARG A 53 -6.09 25.31 15.02
C ARG A 53 -6.58 24.28 16.04
N ASN A 54 -6.92 23.07 15.60
CA ASN A 54 -7.34 21.98 16.48
C ASN A 54 -6.24 21.59 17.47
N HIS A 55 -4.97 21.73 17.08
CA HIS A 55 -3.81 21.52 17.94
C HIS A 55 -3.36 22.79 18.68
N ARG A 56 -4.20 23.84 18.71
CA ARG A 56 -3.95 25.12 19.40
C ARG A 56 -2.67 25.82 18.94
N SER A 57 -2.24 25.58 17.71
CA SER A 57 -1.12 26.29 17.12
C SER A 57 -1.52 27.73 16.78
N PRO A 58 -0.65 28.73 17.03
CA PRO A 58 -0.88 30.10 16.57
C PRO A 58 -0.64 30.27 15.06
N ARG A 59 -0.10 29.24 14.38
CA ARG A 59 0.17 29.26 12.95
C ARG A 59 -1.05 28.79 12.16
N ARG A 60 -1.28 29.39 10.98
CA ARG A 60 -2.34 28.96 10.03
C ARG A 60 -1.83 28.03 8.93
N ARG A 61 -0.50 27.94 8.76
CA ARG A 61 0.21 27.05 7.83
C ARG A 61 1.60 26.72 8.36
N TRP A 62 2.24 25.72 7.79
CA TRP A 62 3.68 25.50 7.97
C TRP A 62 4.50 26.53 7.17
N GLU A 63 5.78 26.68 7.52
CA GLU A 63 6.77 27.49 6.80
C GLU A 63 7.85 26.56 6.23
N PRO A 64 7.54 25.80 5.18
CA PRO A 64 8.48 24.86 4.58
C PRO A 64 9.65 25.61 3.91
N PRO A 65 10.83 24.99 3.80
CA PRO A 65 11.93 25.55 3.02
C PRO A 65 11.51 25.78 1.55
N PRO A 66 12.04 26.80 0.87
CA PRO A 66 11.81 26.99 -0.56
C PRO A 66 12.25 25.76 -1.34
N THR A 67 11.42 25.32 -2.28
CA THR A 67 11.72 24.21 -3.18
C THR A 67 12.28 24.75 -4.49
N ASP A 68 13.27 24.05 -5.06
CA ASP A 68 13.93 24.41 -6.31
C ASP A 68 13.82 23.30 -7.37
N GLY A 69 13.08 22.23 -7.05
CA GLY A 69 12.78 21.17 -7.99
C GLY A 69 11.86 20.11 -7.39
N THR A 70 11.79 19.00 -8.11
CA THR A 70 11.12 17.78 -7.68
C THR A 70 12.13 16.63 -7.69
N SER A 71 11.86 15.62 -6.87
CA SER A 71 12.64 14.39 -6.81
C SER A 71 11.71 13.22 -6.52
N PRO A 72 12.13 11.97 -6.75
CA PRO A 72 11.42 10.81 -6.22
C PRO A 72 11.17 11.03 -4.72
N GLU A 73 9.92 10.78 -4.30
CA GLU A 73 9.53 10.92 -2.89
C GLU A 73 10.41 10.03 -2.01
N ALA A 74 10.83 10.55 -0.86
CA ALA A 74 11.93 9.99 -0.08
C ALA A 74 11.71 8.56 0.45
N GLU A 75 10.47 8.15 0.70
CA GLU A 75 10.14 6.82 1.23
C GLU A 75 9.77 5.84 0.12
N TRP A 76 9.02 6.30 -0.89
CA TRP A 76 8.39 5.43 -1.87
C TRP A 76 8.91 5.61 -3.29
N GLY A 77 9.38 6.81 -3.64
CA GLY A 77 9.75 7.17 -5.00
C GLY A 77 10.98 6.41 -5.49
N PHE A 78 10.92 5.94 -6.74
CA PHE A 78 12.02 5.22 -7.36
C PHE A 78 13.06 6.18 -7.97
N ALA A 79 14.34 5.97 -7.65
CA ALA A 79 15.46 6.76 -8.18
C ALA A 79 15.90 6.26 -9.57
N PRO A 80 15.81 7.08 -10.65
CA PRO A 80 16.18 6.65 -12.00
C PRO A 80 17.63 6.14 -12.14
N ALA A 81 18.57 6.71 -11.39
CA ALA A 81 19.96 6.24 -11.39
C ALA A 81 20.10 4.75 -10.98
N LEU A 82 19.23 4.26 -10.08
CA LEU A 82 19.23 2.85 -9.70
C LEU A 82 18.81 1.94 -10.87
N ARG A 83 17.91 2.40 -11.75
CA ARG A 83 17.51 1.65 -12.95
C ARG A 83 18.71 1.46 -13.88
N GLU A 84 19.47 2.53 -14.12
CA GLU A 84 20.66 2.48 -14.98
C GLU A 84 21.70 1.48 -14.46
N ASP A 85 21.93 1.46 -13.15
CA ASP A 85 22.83 0.50 -12.49
C ASP A 85 22.33 -0.94 -12.60
N VAL A 86 21.03 -1.18 -12.38
CA VAL A 86 20.41 -2.50 -12.50
C VAL A 86 20.48 -3.03 -13.93
N GLU A 87 20.15 -2.20 -14.91
CA GLU A 87 20.25 -2.55 -16.33
C GLU A 87 21.71 -2.82 -16.75
N GLY A 88 22.64 -1.99 -16.29
CA GLY A 88 24.07 -2.19 -16.50
C GLY A 88 24.56 -3.51 -15.92
N PHE A 89 24.15 -3.84 -14.70
CA PHE A 89 24.44 -5.12 -14.06
C PHE A 89 23.84 -6.30 -14.83
N ALA A 90 22.56 -6.21 -15.23
CA ALA A 90 21.88 -7.25 -15.98
C ALA A 90 22.56 -7.56 -17.31
N ARG A 91 22.93 -6.51 -18.07
CA ARG A 91 23.69 -6.65 -19.33
C ARG A 91 25.03 -7.36 -19.13
N ARG A 92 25.80 -7.00 -18.09
CA ARG A 92 27.11 -7.62 -17.80
C ARG A 92 27.02 -9.09 -17.42
N HIS A 93 25.89 -9.52 -16.84
CA HIS A 93 25.74 -10.86 -16.28
C HIS A 93 24.72 -11.74 -17.02
N GLY A 94 24.15 -11.27 -18.13
CA GLY A 94 23.19 -12.03 -18.94
C GLY A 94 21.83 -12.24 -18.24
N TYR A 95 21.38 -11.26 -17.46
CA TYR A 95 20.03 -11.25 -16.86
C TYR A 95 19.07 -10.41 -17.71
N ARG A 96 17.78 -10.70 -17.56
CA ARG A 96 16.69 -9.86 -18.08
C ARG A 96 16.28 -8.87 -17.00
N VAL A 97 15.85 -7.67 -17.39
CA VAL A 97 15.21 -6.72 -16.49
C VAL A 97 13.75 -6.64 -16.87
N ARG A 98 12.87 -6.57 -15.88
CA ARG A 98 11.45 -6.29 -16.08
C ARG A 98 11.03 -5.23 -15.09
N ARG A 99 10.47 -4.14 -15.57
CA ARG A 99 10.10 -2.97 -14.77
C ARG A 99 8.60 -3.00 -14.52
N VAL A 100 8.22 -2.76 -13.27
CA VAL A 100 6.84 -2.65 -12.81
C VAL A 100 6.62 -1.21 -12.41
N VAL A 101 5.98 -0.43 -13.27
CA VAL A 101 5.89 1.02 -13.14
C VAL A 101 4.48 1.41 -12.69
N PHE A 102 4.39 2.22 -11.63
CA PHE A 102 3.12 2.66 -11.05
C PHE A 102 3.29 4.03 -10.40
N GLU A 103 2.23 4.83 -10.29
CA GLU A 103 2.34 6.22 -9.87
C GLU A 103 2.54 6.39 -8.35
N GLN A 104 1.90 5.54 -7.54
CA GLN A 104 1.83 5.67 -6.08
C GLN A 104 1.96 4.28 -5.44
N PRO A 105 2.52 4.14 -4.23
CA PRO A 105 2.83 2.83 -3.64
C PRO A 105 1.62 1.88 -3.53
N GLU A 106 0.43 2.42 -3.27
CA GLU A 106 -0.80 1.65 -3.11
C GLU A 106 -1.41 1.18 -4.44
N ALA A 107 -0.98 1.71 -5.60
CA ALA A 107 -1.56 1.36 -6.90
C ALA A 107 -1.40 -0.13 -7.29
N MET A 108 -0.47 -0.84 -6.64
CA MET A 108 -0.26 -2.28 -6.80
C MET A 108 -1.34 -3.13 -6.11
N SER A 109 -2.02 -2.62 -5.07
CA SER A 109 -2.88 -3.42 -4.21
C SER A 109 -4.04 -4.11 -4.93
N PRO A 110 -4.80 -3.45 -5.83
CA PRO A 110 -5.84 -4.12 -6.61
C PRO A 110 -5.31 -5.27 -7.49
N LEU A 111 -4.14 -5.06 -8.13
CA LEU A 111 -3.51 -6.07 -8.99
C LEU A 111 -3.09 -7.29 -8.16
N VAL A 112 -2.43 -7.06 -7.02
CA VAL A 112 -1.95 -8.13 -6.14
C VAL A 112 -3.12 -8.90 -5.54
N ALA A 113 -4.19 -8.20 -5.13
CA ALA A 113 -5.39 -8.83 -4.59
C ALA A 113 -6.05 -9.76 -5.63
N ASP A 114 -6.27 -9.27 -6.85
CA ASP A 114 -6.86 -10.08 -7.92
C ASP A 114 -5.93 -11.24 -8.35
N LEU A 115 -4.61 -11.02 -8.37
CA LEU A 115 -3.63 -12.08 -8.66
C LEU A 115 -3.71 -13.21 -7.63
N TYR A 116 -3.75 -12.88 -6.34
CA TYR A 116 -3.85 -13.88 -5.28
C TYR A 116 -5.20 -14.60 -5.32
N ARG A 117 -6.29 -13.87 -5.60
CA ARG A 117 -7.62 -14.49 -5.75
C ARG A 117 -7.66 -15.46 -6.95
N TRP A 118 -7.11 -15.04 -8.09
CA TRP A 118 -6.98 -15.87 -9.28
C TRP A 118 -6.12 -17.12 -9.01
N TRP A 119 -5.01 -16.95 -8.31
CA TRP A 119 -4.10 -18.03 -7.98
C TRP A 119 -4.69 -19.02 -6.98
N HIS A 120 -5.37 -18.54 -5.95
CA HIS A 120 -6.08 -19.37 -4.97
C HIS A 120 -7.16 -20.23 -5.64
N ALA A 121 -7.89 -19.68 -6.61
CA ALA A 121 -8.88 -20.44 -7.38
C ALA A 121 -8.25 -21.61 -8.16
N ARG A 122 -7.06 -21.42 -8.75
CA ARG A 122 -6.31 -22.51 -9.42
C ARG A 122 -5.84 -23.59 -8.47
N LEU A 123 -5.55 -23.21 -7.23
CA LEU A 123 -5.20 -24.14 -6.15
C LEU A 123 -6.43 -24.81 -5.53
N GLY A 124 -7.64 -24.58 -6.08
CA GLY A 124 -8.89 -25.15 -5.58
C GLY A 124 -9.30 -24.64 -4.21
N ALA A 125 -8.78 -23.48 -3.78
CA ALA A 125 -9.14 -22.90 -2.49
C ALA A 125 -10.53 -22.25 -2.57
N ALA A 126 -11.38 -22.59 -1.61
CA ALA A 126 -12.73 -22.02 -1.49
C ALA A 126 -12.76 -20.76 -0.62
N ASP A 127 -11.70 -20.49 0.17
CA ASP A 127 -11.61 -19.28 0.98
C ASP A 127 -11.66 -18.02 0.11
N ASN A 128 -12.61 -17.12 0.42
CA ASN A 128 -12.84 -15.87 -0.29
C ASN A 128 -12.84 -14.70 0.70
N ARG A 129 -11.71 -14.52 1.39
CA ARG A 129 -11.51 -13.53 2.46
C ARG A 129 -10.52 -12.47 2.01
N LEU A 130 -10.92 -11.19 2.06
CA LEU A 130 -10.00 -10.06 1.90
C LEU A 130 -9.43 -9.68 3.27
N VAL A 131 -8.10 -9.65 3.38
CA VAL A 131 -7.39 -9.06 4.51
C VAL A 131 -6.77 -7.76 4.02
N VAL A 132 -7.14 -6.67 4.68
CA VAL A 132 -6.63 -5.33 4.43
C VAL A 132 -5.59 -5.00 5.50
N ASP A 133 -4.33 -4.99 5.09
CA ASP A 133 -3.19 -4.59 5.89
C ASP A 133 -2.93 -3.07 5.75
N SER A 134 -2.32 -2.45 6.75
CA SER A 134 -2.12 -0.99 6.80
C SER A 134 -0.71 -0.61 7.22
N PHE A 135 0.01 0.08 6.33
CA PHE A 135 1.39 0.50 6.52
C PHE A 135 2.27 -0.68 7.00
N ILE A 136 2.92 -0.55 8.16
CA ILE A 136 3.77 -1.59 8.77
C ILE A 136 2.98 -2.71 9.46
N LEU A 137 1.66 -2.58 9.62
CA LEU A 137 0.81 -3.63 10.18
C LEU A 137 0.45 -4.61 9.06
N MET A 138 1.25 -5.66 8.92
CA MET A 138 1.09 -6.66 7.86
C MET A 138 1.26 -8.07 8.39
N GLU A 139 0.47 -9.01 7.87
CA GLU A 139 0.59 -10.44 8.19
C GLU A 139 0.82 -11.30 6.94
N PRO A 140 1.93 -11.09 6.18
CA PRO A 140 2.10 -11.74 4.88
C PRO A 140 2.17 -13.28 4.99
N TYR A 141 2.84 -13.78 6.02
CA TYR A 141 2.92 -15.22 6.26
C TYR A 141 1.54 -15.83 6.53
N TRP A 142 0.79 -15.24 7.46
CA TRP A 142 -0.49 -15.81 7.85
C TRP A 142 -1.56 -15.61 6.78
N THR A 143 -1.57 -14.48 6.06
CA THR A 143 -2.41 -14.25 4.89
C THR A 143 -2.26 -15.36 3.84
N ILE A 144 -1.03 -15.81 3.58
CA ILE A 144 -0.78 -16.97 2.70
C ILE A 144 -1.28 -18.27 3.33
N ARG A 145 -0.98 -18.51 4.61
CA ARG A 145 -1.39 -19.73 5.34
C ARG A 145 -2.90 -19.87 5.52
N THR A 146 -3.64 -18.77 5.47
CA THR A 146 -5.11 -18.76 5.55
C THR A 146 -5.79 -18.68 4.18
N ARG A 147 -5.01 -18.68 3.08
CA ARG A 147 -5.49 -18.43 1.71
C ARG A 147 -6.36 -17.17 1.62
N SER A 148 -6.02 -16.17 2.42
CA SER A 148 -6.62 -14.85 2.32
C SER A 148 -6.06 -14.12 1.10
N VAL A 149 -6.87 -13.22 0.57
CA VAL A 149 -6.48 -12.27 -0.46
C VAL A 149 -5.92 -11.03 0.24
N PRO A 150 -4.66 -10.62 -0.04
CA PRO A 150 -4.09 -9.40 0.54
C PRO A 150 -4.60 -8.15 -0.20
N PHE A 151 -4.81 -7.10 0.56
CA PHE A 151 -4.85 -5.72 0.07
C PHE A 151 -4.03 -4.88 1.04
N TRP A 152 -3.10 -4.07 0.54
CA TRP A 152 -2.28 -3.23 1.38
C TRP A 152 -2.65 -1.77 1.19
N MET A 153 -2.73 -1.02 2.28
CA MET A 153 -2.94 0.42 2.28
C MET A 153 -1.68 1.12 2.77
N VAL A 154 -1.32 2.24 2.14
CA VAL A 154 -0.17 3.03 2.63
C VAL A 154 -0.43 3.58 4.03
N PHE A 155 -1.64 4.06 4.32
CA PHE A 155 -2.06 4.54 5.63
C PHE A 155 -3.57 4.41 5.83
N ASN A 156 -4.07 4.80 6.99
CA ASN A 156 -5.49 4.91 7.33
C ASN A 156 -6.10 6.28 6.91
N THR A 157 -5.72 6.78 5.74
CA THR A 157 -6.11 8.11 5.24
C THR A 157 -7.22 8.05 4.18
N GLU A 158 -7.79 9.21 3.84
CA GLU A 158 -8.85 9.35 2.83
C GLU A 158 -8.46 8.72 1.49
N GLY A 159 -7.19 8.86 1.08
CA GLY A 159 -6.69 8.27 -0.17
C GLY A 159 -6.79 6.75 -0.18
N SER A 160 -6.29 6.11 0.88
CA SER A 160 -6.35 4.65 1.01
C SER A 160 -7.76 4.12 1.22
N TRP A 161 -8.60 4.85 1.95
CA TRP A 161 -10.01 4.49 2.10
C TRP A 161 -10.75 4.52 0.75
N ARG A 162 -10.52 5.54 -0.08
CA ARG A 162 -11.10 5.62 -1.44
C ARG A 162 -10.56 4.52 -2.34
N ALA A 163 -9.26 4.24 -2.31
CA ALA A 163 -8.67 3.18 -3.11
C ALA A 163 -9.23 1.79 -2.75
N LEU A 164 -9.44 1.51 -1.47
CA LEU A 164 -10.13 0.30 -1.02
C LEU A 164 -11.61 0.27 -1.43
N GLU A 165 -12.32 1.39 -1.28
CA GLU A 165 -13.73 1.50 -1.69
C GLU A 165 -13.90 1.26 -3.21
N GLU A 166 -13.09 1.93 -4.03
CA GLU A 166 -13.06 1.76 -5.48
C GLU A 166 -12.74 0.31 -5.88
N TYR A 167 -11.79 -0.34 -5.18
CA TYR A 167 -11.49 -1.75 -5.41
C TYR A 167 -12.69 -2.66 -5.07
N LEU A 168 -13.34 -2.44 -3.93
CA LEU A 168 -14.51 -3.22 -3.51
C LEU A 168 -15.71 -3.02 -4.44
N ASP A 169 -15.88 -1.84 -5.04
CA ASP A 169 -16.92 -1.56 -6.02
C ASP A 169 -16.68 -2.29 -7.36
N GLY A 170 -15.40 -2.44 -7.76
CA GLY A 170 -15.02 -3.10 -9.01
C GLY A 170 -14.77 -4.62 -8.90
N ALA A 171 -14.60 -5.15 -7.70
CA ALA A 171 -14.28 -6.55 -7.47
C ALA A 171 -15.54 -7.41 -7.23
N PRO A 172 -15.54 -8.71 -7.62
CA PRO A 172 -16.57 -9.62 -7.16
C PRO A 172 -16.61 -9.67 -5.62
N PRO A 173 -17.77 -9.79 -4.97
CA PRO A 173 -17.85 -9.70 -3.52
C PRO A 173 -16.99 -10.73 -2.79
N PHE A 174 -16.44 -10.32 -1.64
CA PHE A 174 -15.76 -11.21 -0.70
C PHE A 174 -16.76 -11.76 0.32
N ASP A 175 -16.51 -12.96 0.81
CA ASP A 175 -17.32 -13.52 1.90
C ASP A 175 -16.94 -12.83 3.20
N GLU A 176 -15.64 -12.64 3.42
CA GLU A 176 -15.10 -11.95 4.59
C GLU A 176 -14.25 -10.72 4.21
N LEU A 177 -14.38 -9.62 4.95
CA LEU A 177 -13.56 -8.41 4.84
C LEU A 177 -12.97 -8.08 6.22
N LEU A 178 -11.66 -8.25 6.38
CA LEU A 178 -10.99 -8.02 7.64
C LEU A 178 -9.96 -6.90 7.49
N ILE A 179 -10.06 -5.86 8.32
CA ILE A 179 -9.24 -4.65 8.18
C ILE A 179 -8.41 -4.41 9.44
N THR A 180 -7.10 -4.25 9.31
CA THR A 180 -6.26 -3.63 10.36
C THR A 180 -5.98 -2.18 10.00
N LEU A 181 -5.81 -1.32 11.01
CA LEU A 181 -5.56 0.11 10.82
C LEU A 181 -4.36 0.54 11.65
N PHE A 182 -3.39 1.17 10.98
CA PHE A 182 -2.25 1.75 11.66
C PHE A 182 -2.65 2.94 12.54
N SER A 183 -2.23 2.91 13.81
CA SER A 183 -2.50 3.98 14.79
C SER A 183 -1.24 4.82 15.01
N HIS A 184 -1.23 6.04 14.49
CA HIS A 184 -0.11 6.99 14.63
C HIS A 184 -0.29 7.99 15.79
N GLY A 185 -1.36 7.87 16.58
CA GLY A 185 -1.52 8.62 17.82
C GLY A 185 -2.08 10.03 17.69
N VAL A 186 -2.35 10.51 16.47
CA VAL A 186 -2.76 11.89 16.21
C VAL A 186 -3.96 11.91 15.27
N ASP A 187 -4.89 12.84 15.51
CA ASP A 187 -5.93 13.19 14.56
C ASP A 187 -5.32 14.05 13.44
N SER A 188 -4.58 13.40 12.54
CA SER A 188 -3.86 14.07 11.46
C SER A 188 -4.75 14.39 10.26
N ILE A 189 -4.26 15.25 9.38
CA ILE A 189 -4.99 15.63 8.16
C ILE A 189 -5.30 14.38 7.35
N GLY A 190 -6.56 14.23 6.96
CA GLY A 190 -7.01 13.14 6.11
C GLY A 190 -7.13 11.79 6.80
N VAL A 191 -6.97 11.69 8.12
CA VAL A 191 -7.28 10.45 8.85
C VAL A 191 -8.75 10.15 8.75
N VAL A 192 -9.07 8.93 8.34
CA VAL A 192 -10.47 8.51 8.19
C VAL A 192 -11.01 8.06 9.54
N PRO A 193 -12.15 8.59 10.00
CA PRO A 193 -12.76 8.18 11.26
C PRO A 193 -13.13 6.69 11.27
N ILE A 194 -13.03 6.04 12.43
CA ILE A 194 -13.30 4.59 12.59
C ILE A 194 -14.66 4.15 12.05
N ARG A 195 -15.68 5.02 12.16
CA ARG A 195 -17.04 4.76 11.66
C ARG A 195 -17.11 4.58 10.14
N GLU A 196 -16.24 5.25 9.39
CA GLU A 196 -16.21 5.15 7.92
C GLU A 196 -15.54 3.85 7.47
N TRP A 197 -14.53 3.38 8.20
CA TRP A 197 -13.97 2.03 7.99
C TRP A 197 -15.02 0.95 8.28
N ARG A 198 -15.75 1.06 9.39
CA ARG A 198 -16.80 0.11 9.77
C ARG A 198 -17.95 0.05 8.75
N ARG A 199 -18.22 1.13 8.00
CA ARG A 199 -19.24 1.12 6.93
C ARG A 199 -18.89 0.16 5.79
N LEU A 200 -17.59 -0.05 5.52
CA LEU A 200 -17.13 -0.99 4.49
C LEU A 200 -17.48 -2.45 4.82
N PHE A 201 -17.71 -2.79 6.09
CA PHE A 201 -18.03 -4.16 6.50
C PHE A 201 -19.30 -4.72 5.86
N SER A 202 -20.23 -3.85 5.48
CA SER A 202 -21.45 -4.25 4.75
C SER A 202 -21.19 -4.74 3.32
N ARG A 203 -19.99 -4.50 2.77
CA ARG A 203 -19.56 -4.98 1.45
C ARG A 203 -19.19 -6.46 1.44
N ALA A 204 -18.92 -7.06 2.61
CA ALA A 204 -18.69 -8.50 2.75
C ALA A 204 -20.02 -9.26 2.83
N ARG A 205 -20.08 -10.47 2.27
CA ARG A 205 -21.32 -11.26 2.28
C ARG A 205 -21.66 -11.86 3.64
N THR A 206 -20.66 -12.25 4.42
CA THR A 206 -20.88 -12.97 5.69
C THR A 206 -20.31 -12.22 6.88
N ARG A 207 -19.11 -11.64 6.76
CA ARG A 207 -18.44 -10.99 7.89
C ARG A 207 -17.53 -9.84 7.46
N GLY A 208 -17.76 -8.67 8.03
CA GLY A 208 -16.77 -7.59 8.06
C GLY A 208 -16.35 -7.31 9.50
N ASP A 209 -15.06 -7.16 9.76
CA ASP A 209 -14.54 -6.99 11.12
C ASP A 209 -13.15 -6.31 11.10
N PHE A 210 -12.76 -5.69 12.21
CA PHE A 210 -11.39 -5.22 12.39
C PHE A 210 -10.45 -6.35 12.80
N ILE A 211 -9.15 -6.20 12.60
CA ILE A 211 -8.11 -7.07 13.18
C ILE A 211 -7.24 -6.23 14.10
N GLY A 212 -7.34 -6.50 15.41
CA GLY A 212 -6.50 -5.89 16.44
C GLY A 212 -6.78 -4.43 16.77
N VAL A 213 -7.70 -3.77 16.06
CA VAL A 213 -8.04 -2.35 16.26
C VAL A 213 -8.97 -2.18 17.45
N ASP A 214 -8.60 -1.28 18.35
CA ASP A 214 -9.46 -0.74 19.39
C ASP A 214 -10.24 0.48 18.86
N GLU A 215 -11.51 0.27 18.53
CA GLU A 215 -12.33 1.33 17.93
C GLU A 215 -12.48 2.56 18.83
N ALA A 216 -12.44 2.38 20.15
CA ALA A 216 -12.63 3.47 21.11
C ALA A 216 -11.35 4.32 21.29
N ALA A 217 -10.17 3.73 21.04
CA ALA A 217 -8.90 4.41 21.18
C ALA A 217 -8.32 4.91 19.85
N TYR A 218 -8.78 4.40 18.70
CA TYR A 218 -8.34 4.85 17.38
C TYR A 218 -8.50 6.38 17.17
N PRO A 219 -7.52 7.10 16.57
CA PRO A 219 -6.27 6.63 15.96
C PRO A 219 -5.09 6.52 16.92
N ARG A 220 -5.35 6.47 18.24
CA ARG A 220 -4.36 6.42 19.32
C ARG A 220 -4.24 5.04 19.97
N ASP A 221 -4.75 4.01 19.31
CA ASP A 221 -4.61 2.62 19.74
C ASP A 221 -3.21 2.09 19.45
N PHE A 222 -2.24 2.42 20.30
CA PHE A 222 -0.89 1.85 20.22
C PHE A 222 -0.87 0.35 20.55
N GLY A 223 -1.92 -0.19 21.17
CA GLY A 223 -2.03 -1.64 21.41
C GLY A 223 -2.11 -2.44 20.11
N VAL A 224 -2.56 -1.82 19.01
CA VAL A 224 -2.68 -2.46 17.70
C VAL A 224 -1.37 -3.10 17.23
N PHE A 225 -0.21 -2.52 17.55
CA PHE A 225 1.12 -2.99 17.14
C PHE A 225 1.50 -4.39 17.62
N VAL A 226 0.77 -4.89 18.62
CA VAL A 226 0.93 -6.25 19.13
C VAL A 226 -0.37 -7.04 18.95
N ARG A 227 -1.51 -6.39 19.17
CA ARG A 227 -2.85 -7.01 19.15
C ARG A 227 -3.20 -7.57 17.77
N TYR A 228 -2.79 -6.93 16.68
CA TYR A 228 -3.15 -7.35 15.31
C TYR A 228 -2.75 -8.81 15.04
N HIS A 229 -1.54 -9.21 15.45
CA HIS A 229 -1.05 -10.57 15.26
C HIS A 229 -1.92 -11.61 15.96
N PHE A 230 -2.12 -11.46 17.26
CA PHE A 230 -2.89 -12.42 18.05
C PHE A 230 -4.35 -12.45 17.62
N ASP A 231 -4.90 -11.29 17.28
CA ASP A 231 -6.29 -11.19 16.84
C ASP A 231 -6.48 -11.81 15.45
N PHE A 232 -5.51 -11.68 14.55
CA PHE A 232 -5.50 -12.36 13.26
C PHE A 232 -5.63 -13.88 13.45
N LEU A 233 -4.75 -14.46 14.29
CA LEU A 233 -4.71 -15.90 14.55
C LEU A 233 -6.00 -16.41 15.20
N ARG A 234 -6.61 -15.59 16.04
CA ARG A 234 -7.86 -15.90 16.74
C ARG A 234 -9.08 -15.79 15.83
N LYS A 235 -9.14 -14.75 14.99
CA LYS A 235 -10.32 -14.44 14.15
C LYS A 235 -10.40 -15.29 12.89
N ILE A 236 -9.26 -15.74 12.37
CA ILE A 236 -9.18 -16.59 11.20
C ILE A 236 -8.67 -17.96 11.65
N SER A 237 -9.53 -18.98 11.61
CA SER A 237 -9.18 -20.35 12.02
C SER A 237 -8.64 -21.21 10.88
N ALA A 238 -8.89 -20.84 9.62
CA ALA A 238 -8.45 -21.58 8.44
C ALA A 238 -6.92 -21.75 8.44
N ARG A 239 -6.42 -22.96 8.18
CA ARG A 239 -4.98 -23.23 8.09
C ARG A 239 -4.73 -24.17 6.92
N HIS A 240 -3.93 -23.70 5.97
CA HIS A 240 -3.55 -24.43 4.77
C HIS A 240 -2.05 -24.75 4.80
N PRO A 241 -1.61 -25.81 4.11
CA PRO A 241 -0.21 -25.98 3.76
C PRO A 241 0.28 -24.77 2.95
N SER A 242 1.57 -24.46 3.07
CA SER A 242 2.19 -23.47 2.20
C SER A 242 1.91 -23.84 0.75
N PRO A 243 1.36 -22.91 -0.06
CA PRO A 243 1.16 -23.18 -1.48
C PRO A 243 2.52 -23.41 -2.17
N PRO A 244 2.52 -24.01 -3.37
CA PRO A 244 3.70 -23.90 -4.25
C PRO A 244 4.08 -22.43 -4.47
N ALA A 245 5.26 -22.16 -4.99
CA ALA A 245 5.61 -20.78 -5.37
C ALA A 245 4.76 -20.35 -6.59
N LEU A 246 4.21 -19.13 -6.56
CA LEU A 246 3.63 -18.51 -7.74
C LEU A 246 4.75 -18.32 -8.78
N THR A 247 4.55 -18.90 -9.96
CA THR A 247 5.56 -18.89 -11.02
C THR A 247 5.47 -17.62 -11.88
N ILE A 248 6.56 -17.28 -12.57
CA ILE A 248 6.57 -16.18 -13.55
C ILE A 248 5.60 -16.46 -14.72
N ASP A 249 5.42 -17.71 -15.12
CA ASP A 249 4.50 -18.07 -16.20
C ASP A 249 3.04 -17.86 -15.78
N GLU A 250 2.68 -18.23 -14.54
CA GLU A 250 1.36 -17.94 -13.97
C GLU A 250 1.12 -16.43 -13.85
N LEU A 251 2.11 -15.67 -13.39
CA LEU A 251 2.04 -14.20 -13.38
C LEU A 251 1.81 -13.65 -14.79
N ASN A 252 2.55 -14.12 -15.79
CA ASN A 252 2.38 -13.69 -17.19
C ASN A 252 1.02 -14.09 -17.76
N GLU A 253 0.50 -15.26 -17.39
CA GLU A 253 -0.86 -15.67 -17.75
C GLU A 253 -1.90 -14.70 -17.19
N PHE A 254 -1.82 -14.38 -15.90
CA PHE A 254 -2.71 -13.42 -15.24
C PHE A 254 -2.62 -12.01 -15.87
N LEU A 255 -1.41 -11.51 -16.13
CA LEU A 255 -1.19 -10.19 -16.72
C LEU A 255 -1.75 -10.08 -18.14
N ARG A 256 -1.69 -11.16 -18.93
CA ARG A 256 -2.34 -11.18 -20.26
C ARG A 256 -3.86 -11.12 -20.16
N GLN A 257 -4.45 -11.79 -19.17
CA GLN A 257 -5.90 -11.82 -18.94
C GLN A 257 -6.43 -10.49 -18.39
N THR A 258 -5.58 -9.68 -17.75
CA THR A 258 -5.96 -8.44 -17.05
C THR A 258 -5.33 -7.18 -17.65
N ARG A 259 -4.85 -7.27 -18.90
CA ARG A 259 -4.15 -6.17 -19.58
C ARG A 259 -4.99 -4.88 -19.57
N GLY A 260 -4.40 -3.80 -19.06
CA GLY A 260 -5.02 -2.47 -19.01
C GLY A 260 -6.04 -2.28 -17.88
N ARG A 261 -6.26 -3.28 -17.01
CA ARG A 261 -7.20 -3.16 -15.89
C ARG A 261 -6.66 -2.37 -14.71
N TYR A 262 -5.34 -2.34 -14.53
CA TYR A 262 -4.70 -1.70 -13.38
C TYR A 262 -3.82 -0.53 -13.82
N ARG A 263 -3.63 0.44 -12.91
CA ARG A 263 -2.69 1.56 -13.09
C ARG A 263 -1.24 1.12 -12.81
N VAL A 264 -0.86 0.00 -13.41
CA VAL A 264 0.45 -0.65 -13.28
C VAL A 264 0.89 -1.08 -14.67
N ALA A 265 2.03 -0.57 -15.12
CA ALA A 265 2.65 -0.97 -16.37
C ALA A 265 3.74 -2.02 -16.12
N TRP A 266 3.84 -2.97 -17.04
CA TRP A 266 4.90 -3.98 -17.07
C TRP A 266 5.70 -3.76 -18.34
N GLU A 267 6.97 -3.38 -18.17
CA GLU A 267 7.89 -3.07 -19.27
C GLU A 267 9.04 -4.10 -19.24
N ASP A 268 9.34 -4.68 -20.41
CA ASP A 268 10.44 -5.64 -20.60
C ASP A 268 11.71 -4.95 -21.12
#